data_AF-A0A5Q3Q6J0-F1
#
_entry.id   AF-A0A5Q3Q6J0-F1
#
_cell.length_a   1.000
_cell.length_b   1.000
_cell.length_c   1.000
_cell.angle_alpha   90.00
_cell.angle_beta   90.00
_cell.angle_gamma   90.00
#
_symmetry.space_group_name_H-M   'P 1'
#
loop_
_entity.id
_entity.type
_entity.pdbx_description
1 polymer ?
#
loop_
_entity_poly.entity_id
_entity_poly.type
_entity_poly.pdbx_seq_one_letter_code
_entity_poly.pdbx_strand_id
1 'polypeptide(L)'
;MDGTRVASAWQHITGAAEIIAQEARSVEALEPQRSRHPETEELEAARDALLALTSASHRLARLLDALAVEYARPGPVPSASHVALDQAAAAAEDLGSCTRVAAHAIVDLD
;
A
#
# COMPACT_ATOMS: atom_id res chain seq x y z
N MET A 1 -23.62 -18.85 4.36
CA MET A 1 -22.41 -19.11 3.57
C MET A 1 -21.62 -17.81 3.61
N ASP A 2 -20.40 -17.76 4.15
CA ASP A 2 -19.48 -16.61 3.92
C ASP A 2 -18.06 -16.74 4.51
N GLY A 3 -17.77 -17.76 5.33
CA GLY A 3 -16.42 -17.93 5.90
C GLY A 3 -15.30 -18.07 4.85
N THR A 4 -15.60 -18.65 3.69
CA THR A 4 -14.62 -18.89 2.62
C THR A 4 -14.22 -17.61 1.87
N ARG A 5 -15.11 -16.62 1.74
CA ARG A 5 -14.82 -15.34 1.04
C ARG A 5 -13.94 -14.44 1.89
N VAL A 6 -14.30 -14.30 3.17
CA VAL A 6 -13.50 -13.56 4.15
C VAL A 6 -12.08 -14.15 4.26
N ALA A 7 -11.94 -15.48 4.29
CA ALA A 7 -10.62 -16.13 4.30
C ALA A 7 -9.78 -15.80 3.06
N SER A 8 -10.40 -15.73 1.87
CA SER A 8 -9.72 -15.35 0.63
C SER A 8 -9.34 -13.86 0.60
N ALA A 9 -10.20 -12.97 1.10
CA ALA A 9 -9.91 -11.54 1.22
C ALA A 9 -8.70 -11.30 2.14
N TRP A 10 -8.65 -11.99 3.29
CA TRP A 10 -7.51 -11.91 4.20
C TRP A 10 -6.20 -12.39 3.57
N GLN A 11 -6.22 -13.47 2.78
CA GLN A 11 -5.02 -13.93 2.05
C GLN A 11 -4.51 -12.87 1.08
N HIS A 12 -5.41 -12.20 0.35
CA HIS A 12 -5.02 -11.11 -0.57
C HIS A 12 -4.49 -9.88 0.17
N ILE A 13 -5.06 -9.53 1.32
CA ILE A 13 -4.59 -8.44 2.19
C ILE A 13 -3.16 -8.74 2.68
N THR A 14 -2.93 -9.95 3.21
CA THR A 14 -1.60 -10.37 3.67
C THR A 14 -0.57 -10.28 2.56
N GLY A 15 -0.89 -10.79 1.36
CA GLY A 15 0.02 -10.70 0.22
C GLY A 15 0.33 -9.26 -0.20
N ALA A 16 -0.66 -8.36 -0.18
CA ALA A 16 -0.42 -6.94 -0.47
C ALA A 16 0.46 -6.27 0.60
N ALA A 17 0.25 -6.60 1.88
CA ALA A 17 1.06 -6.10 2.98
C ALA A 17 2.52 -6.58 2.92
N GLU A 18 2.74 -7.84 2.52
CA GLU A 18 4.08 -8.39 2.32
C GLU A 18 4.84 -7.67 1.19
N ILE A 19 4.15 -7.38 0.07
CA ILE A 19 4.71 -6.59 -1.04
C ILE A 19 5.08 -5.19 -0.54
N ILE A 20 4.17 -4.50 0.15
CA ILE A 20 4.42 -3.17 0.74
C ILE A 20 5.66 -3.20 1.63
N ALA A 21 5.78 -4.19 2.50
CA ALA A 21 6.92 -4.32 3.41
C ALA A 21 8.23 -4.59 2.65
N GLN A 22 8.19 -5.36 1.56
CA GLN A 22 9.35 -5.61 0.73
C GLN A 22 9.81 -4.35 0.00
N GLU A 23 8.88 -3.61 -0.63
CA GLU A 23 9.22 -2.38 -1.35
C GLU A 23 9.72 -1.27 -0.42
N ALA A 24 9.13 -1.14 0.78
CA ALA A 24 9.61 -0.20 1.79
C ALA A 24 11.08 -0.47 2.16
N ARG A 25 11.45 -1.74 2.37
CA ARG A 25 12.86 -2.13 2.62
C ARG A 25 13.76 -1.82 1.43
N SER A 26 13.29 -2.02 0.21
CA SER A 26 14.05 -1.68 -1.00
C SER A 26 14.37 -0.19 -1.03
N VAL A 27 13.40 0.67 -0.70
CA VAL A 27 13.61 2.13 -0.61
C VAL A 27 14.58 2.50 0.52
N GLU A 28 14.43 1.93 1.71
CA GLU A 28 15.33 2.19 2.85
C GLU A 28 16.79 1.80 2.55
N ALA A 29 17.00 0.71 1.80
CA ALA A 29 18.34 0.25 1.42
C ALA A 29 19.08 1.20 0.46
N LEU A 30 18.36 2.14 -0.19
CA LEU A 30 18.94 3.14 -1.10
C LEU A 30 19.43 4.39 -0.36
N GLU A 31 18.91 4.71 0.83
CA GLU A 31 19.34 5.88 1.62
C GLU A 31 20.85 5.92 1.96
N PRO A 32 21.53 4.81 2.33
CA PRO A 32 22.96 4.81 2.65
C PRO A 32 23.87 5.04 1.43
N GLN A 33 23.37 4.83 0.21
CA GLN A 33 24.18 4.78 -1.03
C GLN A 33 24.35 6.16 -1.68
N ARG A 34 23.52 7.14 -1.30
CA ARG A 34 23.54 8.56 -1.73
C ARG A 34 24.88 9.29 -1.52
N SER A 35 25.82 8.71 -0.77
CA SER A 35 27.14 9.31 -0.51
C SER A 35 28.22 8.90 -1.54
N ARG A 36 27.96 7.94 -2.44
CA ARG A 36 28.95 7.43 -3.42
C ARG A 36 28.27 7.00 -4.72
N HIS A 37 28.22 7.88 -5.71
CA HIS A 37 27.42 7.65 -6.92
C HIS A 37 27.97 6.63 -7.92
N PRO A 38 27.02 5.87 -8.51
CA PRO A 38 26.39 6.16 -9.79
C PRO A 38 24.90 6.58 -9.63
N GLU A 39 24.55 7.80 -10.08
CA GLU A 39 23.28 8.52 -9.74
C GLU A 39 22.00 7.93 -10.36
N THR A 40 22.03 7.56 -11.63
CA THR A 40 20.79 7.33 -12.40
C THR A 40 20.14 5.97 -12.13
N GLU A 41 20.92 4.89 -12.05
CA GLU A 41 20.37 3.54 -11.83
C GLU A 41 19.72 3.40 -10.44
N GLU A 42 20.29 4.05 -9.41
CA GLU A 42 19.73 4.06 -8.06
C GLU A 42 18.43 4.88 -7.99
N LEU A 43 18.37 6.00 -8.71
CA LEU A 43 17.16 6.84 -8.79
C LEU A 43 16.03 6.13 -9.56
N GLU A 44 16.35 5.45 -10.67
CA GLU A 44 15.40 4.63 -11.41
C GLU A 44 14.85 3.49 -10.53
N ALA A 45 15.73 2.79 -9.79
CA ALA A 45 15.32 1.74 -8.86
C ALA A 45 14.44 2.27 -7.73
N ALA A 46 14.78 3.44 -7.15
CA ALA A 46 13.97 4.09 -6.11
C ALA A 46 12.57 4.44 -6.65
N ARG A 47 12.51 5.02 -7.85
CA ARG A 47 11.27 5.37 -8.53
C ARG A 47 10.40 4.14 -8.77
N ASP A 48 10.99 3.06 -9.29
CA ASP A 48 10.26 1.82 -9.58
C ASP A 48 9.69 1.19 -8.30
N ALA A 49 10.47 1.16 -7.21
CA ALA A 49 10.00 0.70 -5.91
C ALA A 49 8.83 1.56 -5.37
N LEU A 50 8.90 2.89 -5.51
CA LEU A 50 7.83 3.79 -5.11
C LEU A 50 6.54 3.60 -5.94
N LEU A 51 6.67 3.32 -7.24
CA LEU A 51 5.53 3.01 -8.11
C LEU A 51 4.92 1.64 -7.80
N ALA A 52 5.74 0.64 -7.49
CA ALA A 52 5.28 -0.67 -7.02
C ALA A 52 4.52 -0.54 -5.70
N LEU A 53 5.07 0.22 -4.74
CA LEU A 53 4.45 0.52 -3.46
C LEU A 53 3.12 1.29 -3.62
N THR A 54 3.06 2.23 -4.57
CA THR A 54 1.84 2.94 -4.96
C THR A 54 0.75 1.95 -5.38
N SER A 55 1.08 1.01 -6.27
CA SER A 55 0.14 0.02 -6.79
C SER A 55 -0.35 -0.93 -5.70
N ALA A 56 0.58 -1.44 -4.88
CA ALA A 56 0.27 -2.35 -3.77
C ALA A 56 -0.63 -1.69 -2.72
N SER A 57 -0.36 -0.44 -2.37
CA SER A 57 -1.14 0.32 -1.39
C SER A 57 -2.57 0.59 -1.87
N HIS A 58 -2.79 1.00 -3.13
CA HIS A 58 -4.15 1.13 -3.66
C HIS A 58 -4.88 -0.21 -3.76
N ARG A 59 -4.17 -1.30 -4.06
CA ARG A 59 -4.77 -2.64 -4.04
C ARG A 59 -5.21 -3.01 -2.63
N LEU A 60 -4.38 -2.74 -1.62
CA LEU A 60 -4.71 -2.98 -0.22
C LEU A 60 -5.94 -2.16 0.20
N ALA A 61 -5.99 -0.87 -0.13
CA ALA A 61 -7.14 0.00 0.17
C ALA A 61 -8.46 -0.60 -0.36
N ARG A 62 -8.51 -0.99 -1.63
CA ARG A 62 -9.71 -1.61 -2.23
C ARG A 62 -10.10 -2.94 -1.57
N LEU A 63 -9.14 -3.73 -1.14
CA LEU A 63 -9.41 -5.00 -0.45
C LEU A 63 -9.98 -4.75 0.95
N LEU A 64 -9.48 -3.74 1.66
CA LEU A 64 -9.96 -3.33 2.97
C LEU A 64 -11.38 -2.75 2.88
N ASP A 65 -11.67 -1.91 1.88
CA ASP A 65 -13.02 -1.40 1.61
C ASP A 65 -14.01 -2.52 1.28
N ALA A 66 -13.62 -3.46 0.41
CA ALA A 66 -14.47 -4.60 0.08
C ALA A 66 -14.78 -5.44 1.32
N LEU A 67 -13.78 -5.63 2.19
CA LEU A 67 -13.94 -6.35 3.44
C LEU A 67 -14.84 -5.57 4.42
N ALA A 68 -14.68 -4.25 4.52
CA ALA A 68 -15.53 -3.39 5.33
C ALA A 68 -17.02 -3.53 4.94
N VAL A 69 -17.32 -3.55 3.64
CA VAL A 69 -18.67 -3.79 3.11
C VAL A 69 -19.21 -5.16 3.54
N GLU A 70 -18.38 -6.22 3.55
CA GLU A 70 -18.79 -7.54 4.04
C GLU A 70 -19.08 -7.55 5.56
N TYR A 71 -18.36 -6.74 6.34
CA TYR A 71 -18.57 -6.58 7.78
C TYR A 71 -19.66 -5.56 8.14
N ALA A 72 -20.23 -4.88 7.16
CA ALA A 72 -21.34 -3.96 7.35
C ALA A 72 -22.62 -4.76 7.69
N ARG A 73 -22.92 -4.88 9.00
CA ARG A 73 -24.21 -5.44 9.43
C ARG A 73 -25.32 -4.40 9.23
N PRO A 74 -26.52 -4.82 8.79
CA PRO A 74 -27.70 -3.97 8.83
C PRO A 74 -28.02 -3.61 10.29
N GLY A 75 -27.93 -2.32 10.62
CA GLY A 75 -28.13 -1.77 11.95
C GLY A 75 -27.81 -0.26 12.00
N PRO A 76 -28.25 0.46 13.04
CA PRO A 76 -28.13 1.92 13.09
C PRO A 76 -26.70 2.44 13.35
N VAL A 77 -25.76 1.58 13.73
CA VAL A 77 -24.38 1.96 14.05
C VAL A 77 -23.40 0.99 13.39
N PRO A 78 -22.37 1.48 12.67
CA PRO A 78 -21.29 0.66 12.16
C PRO A 78 -20.61 -0.16 13.26
N SER A 79 -20.25 -1.41 12.96
CA SER A 79 -19.44 -2.20 13.89
C SER A 79 -18.04 -1.59 14.02
N ALA A 80 -17.37 -1.77 15.17
CA ALA A 80 -15.99 -1.32 15.34
C ALA A 80 -15.04 -1.89 14.28
N SER A 81 -15.31 -3.13 13.81
CA SER A 81 -14.55 -3.76 12.72
C SER A 81 -14.74 -3.06 11.37
N HIS A 82 -15.96 -2.63 11.06
CA HIS A 82 -16.24 -1.84 9.84
C HIS A 82 -15.44 -0.53 9.86
N VAL A 83 -15.54 0.24 10.95
CA VAL A 83 -14.81 1.51 11.09
C VAL A 83 -13.29 1.32 11.00
N ALA A 84 -12.74 0.28 11.64
CA ALA A 84 -11.31 0.00 11.59
C ALA A 84 -10.82 -0.37 10.18
N LEU A 85 -11.64 -1.10 9.41
CA LEU A 85 -11.32 -1.48 8.03
C LEU A 85 -11.35 -0.26 7.09
N ASP A 86 -12.35 0.61 7.21
CA ASP A 86 -12.43 1.86 6.45
C ASP A 86 -11.23 2.78 6.73
N GLN A 87 -10.86 2.93 8.02
CA GLN A 87 -9.70 3.73 8.42
C GLN A 87 -8.40 3.16 7.85
N ALA A 88 -8.26 1.83 7.86
CA ALA A 88 -7.10 1.17 7.27
C ALA A 88 -7.06 1.34 5.74
N ALA A 89 -8.22 1.32 5.08
CA ALA A 89 -8.31 1.56 3.64
C ALA A 89 -7.87 2.99 3.27
N ALA A 90 -8.38 3.98 4.00
CA ALA A 90 -7.99 5.38 3.83
C ALA A 90 -6.48 5.59 4.03
N ALA A 91 -5.90 5.01 5.08
CA ALA A 91 -4.46 5.10 5.33
C ALA A 91 -3.62 4.45 4.22
N ALA A 92 -4.09 3.33 3.65
CA ALA A 92 -3.43 2.69 2.51
C ALA A 92 -3.53 3.55 1.24
N GLU A 93 -4.65 4.23 1.00
CA GLU A 93 -4.80 5.16 -0.12
C GLU A 93 -3.89 6.39 0.02
N ASP A 94 -3.79 6.95 1.23
CA ASP A 94 -2.88 8.06 1.55
C ASP A 94 -1.42 7.68 1.30
N LEU A 95 -1.00 6.49 1.76
CA LEU A 95 0.34 5.97 1.49
C LEU A 95 0.60 5.83 -0.02
N GLY A 96 -0.36 5.28 -0.77
CA GLY A 96 -0.28 5.15 -2.22
C GLY A 96 -0.15 6.51 -2.92
N SER A 97 -0.83 7.53 -2.43
CA SER A 97 -0.75 8.88 -2.98
C SER A 97 0.59 9.57 -2.68
N CYS A 98 1.08 9.46 -1.46
CA CYS A 98 2.40 10.00 -1.07
C CYS A 98 3.54 9.37 -1.88
N THR A 99 3.51 8.05 -2.06
CA THR A 99 4.56 7.31 -2.79
C THR A 99 4.55 7.63 -4.28
N ARG A 100 3.37 7.86 -4.88
CA ARG A 100 3.25 8.37 -6.25
C ARG A 100 3.89 9.75 -6.41
N VAL A 101 3.62 10.68 -5.49
CA VAL A 101 4.21 12.02 -5.50
C VAL A 101 5.73 11.95 -5.40
N ALA A 102 6.25 11.10 -4.50
CA ALA A 102 7.69 10.88 -4.36
C ALA A 102 8.31 10.30 -5.64
N ALA A 103 7.66 9.34 -6.31
CA ALA A 103 8.14 8.78 -7.56
C ALA A 103 8.21 9.82 -8.69
N HIS A 104 7.24 10.72 -8.78
CA HIS A 104 7.25 11.81 -9.77
C HIS A 104 8.35 12.84 -9.48
N ALA A 105 8.59 13.15 -8.21
CA ALA A 105 9.66 14.07 -7.83
C ALA A 105 11.05 13.57 -8.24
N ILE A 106 11.25 12.25 -8.38
CA ILE A 106 12.51 11.68 -8.90
C ILE A 106 12.65 11.97 -10.41
N VAL A 107 11.58 11.88 -11.20
CA VAL A 107 11.60 12.17 -12.64
C VAL A 107 11.88 13.64 -12.92
N ASP A 108 11.42 14.54 -12.04
CA ASP A 108 11.67 15.99 -12.18
C ASP A 108 13.11 16.40 -11.81
N LEU A 109 13.93 15.49 -11.26
CA LEU A 109 15.33 15.73 -10.89
C LEU A 109 16.34 15.32 -11.98
N ASP A 110 15.93 14.49 -12.95
CA ASP A 110 16.70 14.12 -14.15
C ASP A 110 16.53 15.16 -15.28
#